data_AF-A0A7X3UD51-F1
#
_entry.id   AF-A0A7X3UD51-F1
#
_cell.length_a   1.000
_cell.length_b   1.000
_cell.length_c   1.000
_cell.angle_alpha   90.00
_cell.angle_beta   90.00
_cell.angle_gamma   90.00
#
_symmetry.space_group_name_H-M   'P 1'
#
loop_
_entity.id
_entity.type
_entity.pdbx_description
1 polymer ?
#
loop_
_entity_poly.entity_id
_entity_poly.type
_entity_poly.pdbx_seq_one_letter_code
_entity_poly.pdbx_strand_id
1 'polypeptide(L)'
;MTTRTAPCYRHERRAAAIRCQRCERPICTECMVSAAVGFQCPECVRAGARRTRQFSLAARQRPAVTIALIGVNVLVWFVVAAATGDVSLWGGQVTSVHQDYALFGRFVDEGEYWRLGTSAFLHYGLLHLGMNMLVLWWLGRMLEPGIGGARLLLLYGVAMLGGSLGALMLDPNAFTAGASGAVFG
;
A
#
# COMPACT_ATOMS: atom_id res chain seq x y z
N MET A 1 30.00 41.84 28.65
CA MET A 1 28.64 41.67 28.09
C MET A 1 27.96 40.51 28.79
N THR A 2 27.01 40.77 29.70
CA THR A 2 26.20 39.73 30.33
C THR A 2 25.14 39.25 29.33
N THR A 3 25.33 38.06 28.75
CA THR A 3 24.33 37.42 27.89
C THR A 3 23.10 37.12 28.74
N ARG A 4 22.05 37.93 28.58
CA ARG A 4 20.76 37.72 29.23
C ARG A 4 20.20 36.38 28.74
N THR A 5 20.28 35.34 29.57
CA THR A 5 19.72 34.03 29.25
C THR A 5 18.22 34.17 29.03
N ALA A 6 17.74 33.73 27.87
CA ALA A 6 16.32 33.79 27.55
C ALA A 6 15.52 32.96 28.59
N PRO A 7 14.31 33.39 28.98
CA PRO A 7 13.48 32.58 29.85
C PRO A 7 13.06 31.28 29.15
N CYS A 8 12.80 30.24 29.93
CA CYS A 8 12.25 28.99 29.42
C CYS A 8 10.86 29.26 28.81
N TYR A 9 10.59 28.65 27.66
CA TYR A 9 9.32 28.84 26.94
C TYR A 9 8.06 28.44 27.75
N ARG A 10 8.22 27.62 28.80
CA ARG A 10 7.15 27.20 29.72
C ARG A 10 7.24 27.88 31.09
N HIS A 11 8.42 28.36 31.49
CA HIS A 11 8.67 28.92 32.82
C HIS A 11 9.33 30.30 32.68
N GLU A 12 8.53 31.35 32.76
CA GLU A 12 8.99 32.75 32.56
C GLU A 12 10.08 33.18 33.54
N ARG A 13 10.06 32.65 34.77
CA ARG A 13 11.01 32.99 35.83
C ARG A 13 12.30 32.16 35.82
N ARG A 14 12.45 31.20 34.89
CA ARG A 14 13.63 30.32 34.84
C ARG A 14 14.47 30.62 33.62
N ALA A 15 15.76 30.82 33.82
CA ALA A 15 16.74 30.93 32.74
C ALA A 15 16.83 29.61 31.96
N ALA A 16 16.77 29.69 30.63
CA ALA A 16 17.05 28.57 29.75
C ALA A 16 18.53 28.54 29.39
N ALA A 17 19.22 27.46 29.78
CA ALA A 17 20.61 27.23 29.41
C ALA A 17 20.75 26.39 28.12
N ILE A 18 19.66 25.80 27.64
CA ILE A 18 19.64 24.84 26.53
C ILE A 18 18.52 25.19 25.56
N ARG A 19 18.68 24.84 24.28
CA ARG A 19 17.64 24.96 23.25
C ARG A 19 17.19 23.59 22.79
N CYS A 20 15.90 23.45 22.51
CA CYS A 20 15.38 22.22 21.90
C CYS A 20 15.97 22.04 20.50
N GLN A 21 16.58 20.89 20.21
CA GLN A 21 17.18 20.59 18.89
C GLN A 21 16.17 20.50 17.73
N ARG A 22 14.86 20.42 18.03
CA ARG A 22 13.81 20.24 17.00
C ARG A 22 13.06 21.53 16.66
N CYS A 23 12.81 22.39 17.64
CA CYS A 23 12.03 23.62 17.46
C CYS A 23 12.74 24.87 17.98
N GLU A 24 14.00 24.75 18.42
CA GLU A 24 14.90 25.81 18.86
C GLU A 24 14.45 26.66 20.06
N ARG A 25 13.28 26.33 20.64
CA ARG A 25 12.74 27.00 21.82
C ARG A 25 13.70 26.86 23.02
N PRO A 26 13.90 27.93 23.79
CA PRO A 26 14.69 27.90 25.03
C PRO A 26 14.01 27.03 26.09
N ILE A 27 14.75 26.08 26.68
CA ILE A 27 14.27 25.16 27.73
C ILE A 27 15.16 25.22 28.97
N CYS A 28 14.54 25.18 30.16
CA CYS A 28 15.25 24.96 31.42
C CYS A 28 15.53 23.46 31.64
N THR A 29 16.44 23.14 32.57
CA THR A 29 16.82 21.75 32.91
C THR A 29 15.65 20.86 33.37
N GLU A 30 14.60 21.42 33.97
CA GLU A 30 13.38 20.65 34.30
C GLU A 30 12.50 20.32 33.09
N CYS A 31 12.53 21.16 32.05
CA CYS A 31 11.81 20.90 30.80
C CYS A 31 12.66 20.13 29.81
N MET A 32 13.91 19.82 30.16
CA MET A 32 14.86 19.11 29.32
C MET A 32 14.50 17.63 29.29
N VAL A 33 14.23 17.11 28.10
CA VAL A 33 14.08 15.68 27.87
C VAL A 33 15.26 15.19 27.04
N SER A 34 16.00 14.21 27.57
CA SER A 34 17.08 13.55 26.84
C SER A 34 16.51 12.81 25.63
N ALA A 35 17.09 13.08 24.46
CA ALA A 35 16.74 12.42 23.20
C ALA A 35 17.98 11.70 22.63
N ALA A 36 17.78 10.86 21.61
CA ALA A 36 18.88 10.17 20.93
C ALA A 36 19.94 11.14 20.37
N VAL A 37 19.53 12.36 20.04
CA VAL A 37 20.43 13.44 19.64
C VAL A 37 20.12 14.68 20.48
N GLY A 38 20.94 14.91 21.50
CA GLY A 38 20.86 16.08 22.38
C GLY A 38 19.59 16.15 23.24
N PHE A 39 19.01 17.35 23.33
CA PHE A 39 17.87 17.64 24.21
C PHE A 39 16.67 18.17 23.44
N GLN A 40 15.48 17.69 23.82
CA GLN A 40 14.21 18.11 23.24
C GLN A 40 13.25 18.66 24.30
N CYS A 41 12.33 19.53 23.89
CA CYS A 41 11.28 20.01 24.77
C CYS A 41 10.14 18.97 24.92
N PRO A 42 9.33 19.03 25.99
CA PRO A 42 8.29 18.04 26.25
C PRO A 42 7.22 17.99 25.16
N GLU A 43 6.93 19.12 24.51
CA GLU A 43 6.01 19.17 23.36
C GLU A 43 6.54 18.45 22.14
N CYS A 44 7.82 18.64 21.79
CA CYS A 44 8.44 17.93 20.66
C CYS A 44 8.51 16.43 20.89
N VAL A 45 8.78 16.00 22.13
CA VAL A 45 8.79 14.58 22.51
C VAL A 45 7.38 14.01 22.48
N ARG A 46 6.37 14.69 23.06
CA ARG A 46 4.96 14.25 23.00
C ARG A 46 4.44 14.20 21.57
N ALA A 47 4.79 15.17 20.72
CA ALA A 47 4.43 15.18 19.31
C ALA A 47 5.09 14.02 18.57
N GLY A 48 6.37 13.72 18.85
CA GLY A 48 7.05 12.53 18.35
C GLY A 48 6.36 11.23 18.78
N ALA A 49 6.07 11.09 20.08
CA ALA A 49 5.39 9.94 20.65
C ALA A 49 3.96 9.73 20.09
N ARG A 50 3.25 10.83 19.79
CA ARG A 50 1.93 10.78 19.13
C ARG A 50 2.06 10.23 17.71
N ARG A 51 3.05 10.65 16.93
CA ARG A 51 3.29 10.14 15.56
C ARG A 51 3.62 8.65 15.59
N THR A 52 4.54 8.21 16.45
CA THR A 52 4.85 6.76 16.56
C THR A 52 3.65 5.94 17.00
N ARG A 53 2.81 6.44 17.93
CA ARG A 53 1.55 5.79 18.29
C ARG A 53 0.55 5.75 17.14
N GLN A 54 0.43 6.80 16.32
CA GLN A 54 -0.45 6.79 15.15
C GLN A 54 0.00 5.75 14.13
N PHE A 55 1.30 5.66 13.84
CA PHE A 55 1.84 4.62 12.96
C PHE A 55 1.64 3.21 13.53
N SER A 56 1.83 3.00 14.83
CA SER A 56 1.63 1.68 15.44
C SER A 56 0.15 1.27 15.49
N LEU A 57 -0.76 2.23 15.71
CA LEU A 57 -2.20 2.00 15.64
C LEU A 57 -2.65 1.71 14.21
N ALA A 58 -2.12 2.45 13.23
CA ALA A 58 -2.34 2.18 11.81
C ALA A 58 -1.85 0.77 11.45
N ALA A 59 -0.62 0.39 11.79
CA ALA A 59 -0.11 -0.96 11.56
C ALA A 59 -0.93 -2.08 12.26
N ARG A 60 -1.74 -1.73 13.26
CA ARG A 60 -2.67 -2.64 13.95
C ARG A 60 -4.06 -2.71 13.32
N GLN A 61 -4.41 -1.78 12.43
CA GLN A 61 -5.68 -1.82 11.72
C GLN A 61 -5.70 -3.01 10.76
N ARG A 62 -6.83 -3.71 10.73
CA ARG A 62 -7.03 -4.82 9.78
C ARG A 62 -7.15 -4.22 8.37
N PRO A 63 -6.33 -4.67 7.40
CA PRO A 63 -6.37 -4.16 6.04
C PRO A 63 -7.58 -4.73 5.29
N ALA A 64 -8.76 -4.17 5.55
CA ALA A 64 -10.04 -4.71 5.11
C ALA A 64 -10.15 -4.75 3.58
N VAL A 65 -9.67 -3.71 2.89
CA VAL A 65 -9.70 -3.64 1.42
C VAL A 65 -8.73 -4.65 0.82
N THR A 66 -7.52 -4.78 1.38
CA THR A 66 -6.54 -5.78 0.95
C THR A 66 -7.11 -7.19 1.09
N ILE A 67 -7.74 -7.50 2.23
CA ILE A 67 -8.38 -8.79 2.49
C ILE A 67 -9.53 -9.02 1.50
N ALA A 68 -10.34 -8.00 1.22
CA ALA A 68 -11.43 -8.10 0.25
C ALA A 68 -10.91 -8.39 -1.16
N LEU A 69 -9.87 -7.66 -1.63
CA LEU A 69 -9.25 -7.90 -2.93
C LEU A 69 -8.66 -9.31 -3.05
N ILE A 70 -7.99 -9.79 -2.00
CA ILE A 70 -7.50 -11.17 -1.94
C ILE A 70 -8.66 -12.15 -2.04
N GLY A 71 -9.72 -11.93 -1.24
CA GLY A 71 -10.90 -12.78 -1.24
C GLY A 71 -11.59 -12.85 -2.61
N VAL A 72 -11.71 -11.73 -3.32
CA VAL A 72 -12.27 -11.68 -4.68
C VAL A 72 -11.41 -12.49 -5.65
N ASN A 73 -10.09 -12.30 -5.66
CA ASN A 73 -9.19 -13.03 -6.55
C ASN A 73 -9.23 -14.55 -6.30
N VAL A 74 -9.22 -14.95 -5.03
CA VAL A 74 -9.33 -16.35 -4.63
C VAL A 74 -10.68 -16.93 -5.04
N LEU A 75 -11.78 -16.19 -4.82
CA LEU A 75 -13.11 -16.62 -5.22
C LEU A 75 -13.22 -16.80 -6.73
N VAL A 76 -12.75 -15.83 -7.51
CA VAL A 76 -12.75 -15.91 -8.97
C VAL A 76 -11.97 -17.14 -9.43
N TRP A 77 -10.77 -17.36 -8.89
CA TRP A 77 -9.99 -18.56 -9.25
C TRP A 77 -10.72 -19.86 -8.94
N PHE A 78 -11.36 -19.98 -7.76
CA PHE A 78 -12.16 -21.16 -7.42
C PHE A 78 -13.35 -21.35 -8.36
N VAL A 79 -14.05 -20.28 -8.73
CA VAL A 79 -15.17 -20.33 -9.68
C VAL A 79 -14.68 -20.80 -11.05
N VAL A 80 -13.55 -20.28 -11.54
CA VAL A 80 -12.97 -20.73 -12.82
C VAL A 80 -12.53 -22.19 -12.74
N ALA A 81 -11.85 -22.60 -11.66
CA ALA A 81 -11.43 -23.98 -11.45
C ALA A 81 -12.63 -24.94 -11.41
N ALA A 82 -13.72 -24.57 -10.74
CA ALA A 82 -14.93 -25.38 -10.69
C ALA A 82 -15.65 -25.46 -12.05
N ALA A 83 -15.67 -24.36 -12.82
CA ALA A 83 -16.32 -24.31 -14.13
C ALA A 83 -15.55 -25.06 -15.22
N THR A 84 -14.22 -25.11 -15.13
CA THR A 84 -13.34 -25.62 -16.20
C THR A 84 -12.65 -26.94 -15.84
N GLY A 85 -12.63 -27.31 -14.56
CA GLY A 85 -11.90 -28.46 -14.04
C GLY A 85 -10.38 -28.25 -13.95
N ASP A 86 -9.86 -27.07 -14.33
CA ASP A 86 -8.43 -26.79 -14.29
C ASP A 86 -7.98 -26.35 -12.90
N VAL A 87 -7.13 -27.16 -12.27
CA VAL A 87 -6.52 -26.91 -10.94
C VAL A 87 -5.00 -26.91 -11.02
N SER A 88 -4.45 -26.53 -12.18
CA SER A 88 -3.02 -26.54 -12.42
C SER A 88 -2.23 -25.68 -11.44
N LEU A 89 -1.10 -26.20 -10.96
CA LEU A 89 -0.22 -25.50 -10.03
C LEU A 89 0.68 -24.46 -10.73
N TRP A 90 1.34 -24.87 -11.81
CA TRP A 90 2.46 -24.15 -12.43
C TRP A 90 2.08 -23.22 -13.60
N GLY A 91 0.83 -23.27 -14.05
CA GLY A 91 0.37 -22.58 -15.26
C GLY A 91 -0.52 -23.52 -16.07
N GLY A 92 -1.82 -23.42 -15.81
CA GLY A 92 -2.88 -24.13 -16.49
C GLY A 92 -3.07 -23.67 -17.93
N GLN A 93 -3.93 -24.40 -18.63
CA GLN A 93 -4.22 -24.09 -20.03
C GLN A 93 -5.08 -22.83 -20.13
N VAL A 94 -5.06 -22.18 -21.28
CA VAL A 94 -6.05 -21.14 -21.59
C VAL A 94 -7.42 -21.82 -21.68
N THR A 95 -8.21 -21.72 -20.60
CA THR A 95 -9.57 -22.26 -20.55
C THR A 95 -10.55 -21.38 -21.31
N SER A 96 -11.77 -21.85 -21.53
CA SER A 96 -12.86 -21.06 -22.14
C SER A 96 -13.07 -19.72 -21.42
N VAL A 97 -13.03 -19.72 -20.09
CA VAL A 97 -13.16 -18.48 -19.29
C VAL A 97 -12.01 -17.50 -19.57
N HIS A 98 -10.78 -17.99 -19.78
CA HIS A 98 -9.68 -17.10 -20.17
C HIS A 98 -9.89 -16.51 -21.56
N GLN A 99 -10.47 -17.26 -22.50
CA GLN A 99 -10.80 -16.72 -23.83
C GLN A 99 -11.84 -15.59 -23.74
N ASP A 100 -12.80 -15.70 -22.81
CA ASP A 100 -13.88 -14.72 -22.63
C ASP A 100 -13.47 -13.46 -21.85
N TYR A 101 -12.52 -13.56 -20.92
CA TYR A 101 -12.25 -12.48 -19.97
C TYR A 101 -10.79 -12.05 -19.82
N ALA A 102 -9.83 -12.81 -20.36
CA ALA A 102 -8.43 -12.41 -20.33
C ALA A 102 -8.17 -11.29 -21.33
N LEU A 103 -7.08 -10.56 -21.12
CA LEU A 103 -6.68 -9.45 -21.95
C LEU A 103 -6.08 -9.97 -23.25
N PHE A 104 -6.60 -9.49 -24.37
CA PHE A 104 -6.11 -9.77 -25.72
C PHE A 104 -6.45 -8.57 -26.61
N GLY A 105 -5.46 -8.01 -27.30
CA GLY A 105 -5.57 -6.71 -27.97
C GLY A 105 -6.69 -6.65 -29.00
N ARG A 106 -6.84 -7.69 -29.82
CA ARG A 106 -7.90 -7.76 -30.83
C ARG A 106 -9.31 -7.56 -30.25
N PHE A 107 -9.62 -8.19 -29.12
CA PHE A 107 -10.95 -8.05 -28.51
C PHE A 107 -11.16 -6.66 -27.92
N VAL A 108 -10.09 -6.05 -27.39
CA VAL A 108 -10.14 -4.66 -26.92
C VAL A 108 -10.42 -3.70 -28.08
N ASP A 109 -9.79 -3.92 -29.24
CA ASP A 109 -10.04 -3.14 -30.46
C ASP A 109 -11.47 -3.33 -30.99
N GLU A 110 -12.05 -4.51 -30.79
CA GLU A 110 -13.45 -4.84 -31.12
C GLU A 110 -14.47 -4.27 -30.10
N GLY A 111 -14.00 -3.58 -29.05
CA GLY A 111 -14.83 -2.85 -28.07
C GLY A 111 -14.96 -3.53 -26.71
N GLU A 112 -14.25 -4.64 -26.47
CA GLU A 112 -14.32 -5.40 -25.22
C GLU A 112 -13.47 -4.80 -24.08
N TYR A 113 -13.67 -3.50 -23.80
CA TYR A 113 -12.86 -2.75 -22.83
C TYR A 113 -12.93 -3.27 -21.39
N TRP A 114 -13.96 -4.05 -21.04
CA TRP A 114 -14.05 -4.69 -19.72
C TRP A 114 -12.86 -5.63 -19.46
N ARG A 115 -12.22 -6.17 -20.51
CA ARG A 115 -11.01 -7.00 -20.42
C ARG A 115 -9.83 -6.29 -19.79
N LEU A 116 -9.79 -4.96 -19.81
CA LEU A 116 -8.77 -4.16 -19.13
C LEU A 116 -8.85 -4.31 -17.60
N GLY A 117 -10.04 -4.62 -17.07
CA GLY A 117 -10.25 -4.85 -15.65
C GLY A 117 -10.44 -6.33 -15.30
N THR A 118 -11.20 -7.10 -16.07
CA THR A 118 -11.50 -8.50 -15.74
C THR A 118 -10.26 -9.39 -15.77
N SER A 119 -9.32 -9.11 -16.67
CA SER A 119 -8.06 -9.85 -16.77
C SER A 119 -7.25 -9.83 -15.48
N ALA A 120 -7.36 -8.75 -14.69
CA ALA A 120 -6.63 -8.59 -13.44
C ALA A 120 -7.08 -9.57 -12.33
N PHE A 121 -8.26 -10.19 -12.47
CA PHE A 121 -8.78 -11.13 -11.48
C PHE A 121 -8.62 -12.60 -11.90
N LEU A 122 -8.24 -12.85 -13.15
CA LEU A 122 -7.99 -14.19 -13.68
C LEU A 122 -6.56 -14.63 -13.39
N HIS A 123 -6.37 -15.93 -13.14
CA HIS A 123 -5.05 -16.48 -12.87
C HIS A 123 -4.92 -17.87 -13.49
N TYR A 124 -3.85 -18.09 -14.26
CA TYR A 124 -3.58 -19.37 -14.92
C TYR A 124 -3.28 -20.54 -13.98
N GLY A 125 -2.97 -20.31 -12.70
CA GLY A 125 -2.67 -21.42 -11.80
C GLY A 125 -2.50 -21.01 -10.36
N LEU A 126 -2.46 -22.00 -9.48
CA LEU A 126 -2.45 -21.78 -8.04
C LEU A 126 -1.19 -21.04 -7.57
N LEU A 127 -0.01 -21.34 -8.15
CA LEU A 127 1.22 -20.62 -7.81
C LEU A 127 1.16 -19.16 -8.25
N HIS A 128 0.62 -18.91 -9.44
CA HIS A 128 0.47 -17.55 -9.96
C HIS A 128 -0.48 -16.72 -9.08
N LEU A 129 -1.62 -17.29 -8.68
CA LEU A 129 -2.51 -16.68 -7.70
C LEU A 129 -1.79 -16.44 -6.36
N GLY A 130 -1.14 -17.48 -5.81
CA GLY A 130 -0.48 -17.42 -4.51
C GLY A 130 0.58 -16.33 -4.42
N MET A 131 1.41 -16.18 -5.46
CA MET A 131 2.44 -15.14 -5.50
C MET A 131 1.84 -13.73 -5.57
N ASN A 132 0.80 -13.52 -6.39
CA ASN A 132 0.11 -12.22 -6.44
C ASN A 132 -0.53 -11.88 -5.09
N MET A 133 -1.19 -12.84 -4.45
CA MET A 133 -1.84 -12.62 -3.16
C MET A 133 -0.83 -12.38 -2.04
N LEU A 134 0.34 -13.03 -2.09
CA LEU A 134 1.43 -12.79 -1.14
C LEU A 134 1.96 -11.36 -1.24
N VAL A 135 2.23 -10.88 -2.45
CA VAL A 135 2.73 -9.51 -2.67
C VAL A 135 1.64 -8.49 -2.31
N LEU A 136 0.40 -8.72 -2.74
CA LEU A 136 -0.74 -7.87 -2.38
C LEU A 136 -0.94 -7.80 -0.87
N TRP A 137 -0.78 -8.91 -0.15
CA TRP A 137 -0.87 -8.94 1.30
C TRP A 137 0.23 -8.12 1.98
N TRP A 138 1.47 -8.23 1.51
CA TRP A 138 2.60 -7.47 2.08
C TRP A 138 2.47 -5.98 1.81
N LEU A 139 2.23 -5.59 0.55
CA LEU A 139 2.07 -4.18 0.17
C LEU A 139 0.81 -3.59 0.81
N GLY A 140 -0.32 -4.30 0.75
CA GLY A 140 -1.58 -3.85 1.34
C GLY A 140 -1.50 -3.64 2.85
N ARG A 141 -0.82 -4.52 3.60
CA ARG A 141 -0.58 -4.30 5.03
C ARG A 141 0.27 -3.08 5.36
N MET A 142 1.19 -2.70 4.47
CA MET A 142 2.04 -1.52 4.65
C MET A 142 1.32 -0.24 4.22
N LEU A 143 0.57 -0.30 3.12
CA LEU A 143 -0.02 0.87 2.48
C LEU A 143 -1.40 1.22 3.06
N GLU A 144 -2.30 0.25 3.23
CA GLU A 144 -3.70 0.50 3.61
C GLU A 144 -3.83 1.33 4.89
N PRO A 145 -3.05 1.07 5.96
CA PRO A 145 -3.16 1.89 7.15
C PRO A 145 -2.60 3.31 7.01
N GLY A 146 -1.68 3.52 6.07
CA GLY A 146 -1.07 4.82 5.81
C GLY A 146 -1.93 5.71 4.93
N ILE A 147 -2.52 5.16 3.86
CA ILE A 147 -3.29 5.93 2.86
C ILE A 147 -4.82 5.78 3.01
N GLY A 148 -5.28 4.77 3.73
CA GLY A 148 -6.69 4.41 3.88
C GLY A 148 -7.22 3.54 2.73
N GLY A 149 -8.25 2.74 3.01
CA GLY A 149 -8.79 1.76 2.06
C GLY A 149 -9.29 2.34 0.74
N ALA A 150 -9.97 3.48 0.75
CA ALA A 150 -10.49 4.10 -0.49
C ALA A 150 -9.37 4.55 -1.43
N ARG A 151 -8.26 5.09 -0.88
CA ARG A 151 -7.11 5.50 -1.69
C ARG A 151 -6.33 4.29 -2.20
N LEU A 152 -6.24 3.23 -1.40
CA LEU A 152 -5.67 1.96 -1.86
C LEU A 152 -6.46 1.39 -3.02
N LEU A 153 -7.80 1.38 -2.95
CA LEU A 153 -8.64 0.86 -4.02
C LEU A 153 -8.50 1.68 -5.31
N LEU A 154 -8.44 3.01 -5.20
CA LEU A 154 -8.18 3.88 -6.35
C LEU A 154 -6.80 3.60 -6.96
N LEU A 155 -5.77 3.51 -6.13
CA LEU A 155 -4.41 3.22 -6.57
C LEU A 155 -4.36 1.87 -7.30
N TYR A 156 -4.94 0.83 -6.70
CA TYR A 156 -5.05 -0.50 -7.29
C TYR A 156 -5.78 -0.46 -8.65
N GLY A 157 -6.89 0.27 -8.75
CA GLY A 157 -7.64 0.41 -10.00
C GLY A 157 -6.88 1.16 -11.11
N VAL A 158 -6.15 2.22 -10.77
CA VAL A 158 -5.33 2.96 -11.74
C VAL A 158 -4.14 2.11 -12.19
N ALA A 159 -3.43 1.47 -11.26
CA ALA A 159 -2.34 0.55 -11.55
C ALA A 159 -2.81 -0.62 -12.43
N MET A 160 -4.00 -1.17 -12.16
CA MET A 160 -4.63 -2.22 -12.97
C MET A 160 -4.79 -1.79 -14.43
N LEU A 161 -5.38 -0.61 -14.67
CA LEU A 161 -5.58 -0.09 -16.03
C LEU A 161 -4.25 0.22 -16.71
N GLY A 162 -3.30 0.82 -15.98
CA GLY A 162 -1.96 1.10 -16.48
C GLY A 162 -1.19 -0.17 -16.85
N GLY A 163 -1.28 -1.21 -16.04
CA GLY A 163 -0.69 -2.52 -16.28
C GLY A 163 -1.31 -3.21 -17.51
N SER A 164 -2.63 -3.16 -17.65
CA SER A 164 -3.32 -3.69 -18.84
C SER A 164 -2.89 -2.94 -20.11
N LEU A 165 -2.83 -1.62 -20.07
CA LEU A 165 -2.34 -0.84 -21.21
C LEU A 165 -0.87 -1.16 -21.53
N GLY A 166 -0.02 -1.25 -20.51
CA GLY A 166 1.38 -1.64 -20.68
C GLY A 166 1.54 -3.02 -21.32
N ALA A 167 0.74 -4.00 -20.90
CA ALA A 167 0.73 -5.34 -21.50
C ALA A 167 0.35 -5.28 -22.99
N LEU A 168 -0.70 -4.52 -23.35
CA LEU A 168 -1.10 -4.34 -24.75
C LEU A 168 -0.04 -3.64 -25.60
N MET A 169 0.72 -2.69 -25.02
CA MET A 169 1.80 -2.00 -25.73
C MET A 169 3.02 -2.90 -25.94
N LEU A 170 3.28 -3.85 -25.04
CA LEU A 170 4.41 -4.76 -25.13
C LEU A 170 4.13 -5.94 -26.06
N ASP A 171 2.98 -6.59 -25.89
CA ASP A 171 2.53 -7.69 -26.75
C ASP A 171 0.99 -7.76 -26.78
N PRO A 172 0.34 -7.16 -27.80
CA PRO A 172 -1.12 -7.19 -27.91
C PRO A 172 -1.68 -8.57 -28.28
N ASN A 173 -0.84 -9.53 -28.70
CA ASN A 173 -1.25 -10.87 -29.11
C ASN A 173 -1.04 -11.92 -28.00
N ALA A 174 -0.56 -11.51 -26.82
CA ALA A 174 -0.44 -12.39 -25.67
C ALA A 174 -1.75 -12.40 -24.86
N PHE A 175 -2.26 -13.58 -24.56
CA PHE A 175 -3.29 -13.74 -23.54
C PHE A 175 -2.70 -13.39 -22.17
N THR A 176 -3.14 -12.26 -21.62
CA THR A 176 -2.65 -11.74 -20.34
C THR A 176 -3.75 -11.82 -19.29
N ALA A 177 -3.41 -12.39 -18.15
CA ALA A 177 -4.28 -12.47 -16.97
C ALA A 177 -3.42 -12.41 -15.72
N GLY A 178 -3.93 -11.80 -14.65
CA GLY A 178 -3.28 -11.75 -13.34
C GLY A 178 -3.36 -10.37 -12.70
N ALA A 179 -3.40 -10.36 -11.37
CA ALA A 179 -3.45 -9.12 -10.59
C ALA A 179 -2.13 -8.31 -10.62
N SER A 180 -1.09 -8.83 -11.27
CA SER A 180 0.28 -8.28 -11.22
C SER A 180 0.36 -6.83 -11.71
N GLY A 181 -0.37 -6.47 -12.77
CA GLY A 181 -0.44 -5.08 -13.24
C GLY A 181 -0.96 -4.12 -12.16
N ALA A 182 -1.94 -4.55 -11.37
CA ALA A 182 -2.49 -3.77 -10.26
C ALA A 182 -1.59 -3.75 -9.02
N VAL A 183 -0.79 -4.79 -8.82
CA VAL A 183 0.08 -4.96 -7.64
C VAL A 183 1.43 -4.26 -7.81
N PHE A 184 1.98 -4.20 -9.02
CA PHE A 184 3.30 -3.63 -9.32
C PHE A 184 3.28 -2.24 -9.97
N GLY A 185 2.10 -1.76 -10.37
CA GLY A 185 1.93 -0.45 -11.02
C GLY A 185 1.87 0.74 -10.07
#